data_AF-A0A2A2G7M1-F1
#
_entry.id   AF-A0A2A2G7M1-F1
#
_cell.length_a   1.000
_cell.length_b   1.000
_cell.length_c   1.000
_cell.angle_alpha   90.00
_cell.angle_beta   90.00
_cell.angle_gamma   90.00
#
_symmetry.space_group_name_H-M   'P 1'
#
loop_
_entity.id
_entity.type
_entity.pdbx_description
1 polymer ?
#
loop_
_entity_poly.entity_id
_entity_poly.type
_entity_poly.pdbx_seq_one_letter_code
_entity_poly.pdbx_strand_id
1 'polypeptide(L)'
;DDPADPRNVDVYLFPADEVRKRFDASYAARSENGNTMRDGFGMWVKLDAGDPSVPSQVGAGLADDYPAIARFSLDELEASATPQVVEEMPVALQEEASQEEAGGSALSTVADVLTFARERIAELTRMPADAIKLDLRMGV
;
A
#
# COMPACT_ATOMS: atom_id res chain seq x y z
N ASP A 1 -10.77 3.84 24.60
CA ASP A 1 -9.97 2.67 25.03
C ASP A 1 -8.77 3.18 25.82
N ASP A 2 -8.03 2.32 26.52
CA ASP A 2 -6.72 2.73 27.09
C ASP A 2 -5.65 2.64 25.99
N PRO A 3 -4.96 3.73 25.62
CA PRO A 3 -3.88 3.68 24.64
C PRO A 3 -2.71 2.78 25.04
N ALA A 4 -2.50 2.56 26.34
CA ALA A 4 -1.42 1.71 26.86
C ALA A 4 -1.79 0.21 26.91
N ASP A 5 -3.09 -0.11 26.92
CA ASP A 5 -3.63 -1.47 26.89
C ASP A 5 -4.87 -1.50 25.98
N PRO A 6 -4.71 -1.44 24.64
CA PRO A 6 -5.83 -1.44 23.73
C PRO A 6 -6.54 -2.79 23.78
N ARG A 7 -7.87 -2.77 23.87
CA ARG A 7 -8.71 -3.98 23.97
C ARG A 7 -9.68 -4.12 22.81
N ASN A 8 -9.90 -3.04 22.05
CA ASN A 8 -10.94 -2.99 21.05
C ASN A 8 -10.41 -2.40 19.74
N VAL A 9 -11.01 -2.85 18.64
CA VAL A 9 -10.87 -2.25 17.31
C VAL A 9 -12.21 -1.65 16.95
N ASP A 10 -12.24 -0.31 16.85
CA ASP A 10 -13.40 0.44 16.42
C ASP A 10 -13.27 0.74 14.91
N VAL A 11 -14.33 0.47 14.16
CA VAL A 11 -14.41 0.74 12.72
C VAL A 11 -15.26 1.97 12.49
N TYR A 12 -14.72 2.92 11.72
CA TYR A 12 -15.39 4.16 11.39
C TYR A 12 -15.55 4.31 9.87
N LEU A 13 -16.59 5.02 9.45
CA LEU A 13 -16.81 5.38 8.06
C LEU A 13 -17.03 6.88 7.95
N PHE A 14 -16.18 7.55 7.17
CA PHE A 14 -16.20 8.99 7.01
C PHE A 14 -16.46 9.39 5.56
N PRO A 15 -17.23 10.46 5.31
CA PRO A 15 -17.32 11.06 3.98
C PRO A 15 -15.96 11.56 3.50
N ALA A 16 -15.58 11.24 2.26
CA ALA A 16 -14.29 11.63 1.71
C ALA A 16 -14.07 13.16 1.70
N ASP A 17 -15.12 13.93 1.45
CA ASP A 17 -15.05 15.40 1.44
C ASP A 17 -14.74 15.97 2.83
N GLU A 18 -15.26 15.36 3.90
CA GLU A 18 -14.98 15.81 5.26
C GLU A 18 -13.55 15.47 5.68
N VAL A 19 -13.05 14.29 5.29
CA VAL A 19 -11.64 13.90 5.51
C VAL A 19 -10.70 14.88 4.79
N ARG A 20 -10.99 15.20 3.52
CA ARG A 20 -10.19 16.15 2.73
C ARG A 20 -10.20 17.55 3.35
N LYS A 21 -11.37 18.06 3.70
CA LYS A 21 -11.50 19.38 4.35
C LYS A 21 -10.67 19.49 5.63
N ARG A 22 -10.69 18.46 6.47
CA ARG A 22 -9.91 18.43 7.71
C ARG A 22 -8.41 18.26 7.46
N PHE A 23 -8.02 17.47 6.48
CA PHE A 23 -6.64 17.38 6.02
C PHE A 23 -6.12 18.75 5.55
N ASP A 24 -6.88 19.44 4.70
CA ASP A 24 -6.52 20.76 4.16
C ASP A 24 -6.38 21.81 5.27
N ALA A 25 -7.29 21.82 6.24
CA ALA A 25 -7.20 22.69 7.42
C ALA A 25 -5.93 22.41 8.25
N SER A 26 -5.62 21.14 8.45
CA SER A 26 -4.41 20.69 9.13
C SER A 26 -3.14 21.08 8.37
N TYR A 27 -3.19 21.07 7.04
CA TYR A 27 -2.07 21.44 6.17
C TYR A 27 -1.82 22.94 6.24
N ALA A 28 -2.88 23.74 6.07
CA ALA A 28 -2.83 25.19 6.15
C ALA A 28 -2.27 25.65 7.50
N ALA A 29 -2.77 25.12 8.62
CA ALA A 29 -2.29 25.48 9.95
C ALA A 29 -0.80 25.20 10.14
N ARG A 30 -0.30 24.05 9.64
CA ARG A 30 1.13 23.74 9.74
C ARG A 30 1.97 24.65 8.84
N SER A 31 1.50 24.94 7.63
CA SER A 31 2.17 25.84 6.68
C SER A 31 2.27 27.27 7.23
N GLU A 32 1.20 27.79 7.83
CA GLU A 32 1.18 29.11 8.48
C GLU A 32 2.16 29.20 9.66
N ASN A 33 2.42 28.08 10.33
CA ASN A 33 3.40 27.98 11.41
C ASN A 33 4.83 27.69 10.92
N GLY A 34 5.10 27.82 9.61
CA GLY A 34 6.43 27.66 9.02
C GLY A 34 6.90 26.21 8.90
N ASN A 35 6.00 25.24 9.05
CA ASN A 35 6.34 23.83 8.83
C ASN A 35 6.25 23.51 7.35
N THR A 36 7.27 22.83 6.84
CA THR A 36 7.30 22.34 5.45
C THR A 36 6.93 20.86 5.44
N MET A 37 5.80 20.50 4.81
CA MET A 37 5.54 19.11 4.45
C MET A 37 6.54 18.69 3.37
N ARG A 38 7.20 17.55 3.57
CA ARG A 38 8.00 16.92 2.52
C ARG A 38 7.06 16.25 1.53
N ASP A 39 7.38 16.35 0.23
CA ASP A 39 6.69 15.59 -0.79
C ASP A 39 6.79 14.09 -0.49
N GLY A 40 5.72 13.35 -0.75
CA GLY A 40 5.62 11.91 -0.43
C GLY A 40 5.33 11.59 1.04
N PHE A 41 5.33 12.57 1.95
CA PHE A 41 4.96 12.36 3.35
C PHE A 41 3.48 12.73 3.58
N GLY A 42 2.68 11.71 3.92
CA GLY A 42 1.31 11.90 4.38
C GLY A 42 1.24 12.58 5.74
N MET A 43 0.10 13.22 6.02
CA MET A 43 -0.19 13.78 7.35
C MET A 43 -1.32 12.99 8.01
N TRP A 44 -1.20 12.80 9.32
CA TRP A 44 -2.25 12.19 10.12
C TRP A 44 -3.28 13.24 10.54
N VAL A 45 -4.56 12.89 10.40
CA VAL A 45 -5.70 13.61 10.98
C VAL A 45 -6.19 12.78 12.16
N LYS A 46 -6.22 13.38 13.35
CA LYS A 46 -6.64 12.67 14.57
C LYS A 46 -8.14 12.37 14.56
N LEU A 47 -8.49 11.18 15.04
CA LEU A 47 -9.88 10.77 15.26
C LEU A 47 -10.46 11.45 16.50
N ASP A 48 -9.75 11.44 17.63
CA ASP A 48 -10.20 12.07 18.86
C ASP A 48 -10.09 13.59 18.82
N ALA A 49 -10.83 14.26 19.70
CA ALA A 49 -10.68 15.68 19.92
C ALA A 49 -9.22 16.06 20.24
N GLY A 50 -8.73 17.13 19.62
CA GLY A 50 -7.37 17.63 19.79
C GLY A 50 -7.36 19.08 20.27
N ASP A 51 -6.17 19.54 20.64
CA ASP A 51 -5.95 20.95 20.99
C ASP A 51 -5.83 21.80 19.71
N PRO A 52 -6.77 22.72 19.41
CA PRO A 52 -6.73 23.52 18.20
C PRO A 52 -5.56 24.52 18.17
N SER A 53 -4.92 24.80 19.30
CA SER A 53 -3.72 25.66 19.35
C SER A 53 -2.47 24.95 18.85
N VAL A 54 -2.48 23.61 18.76
CA VAL A 54 -1.37 22.83 18.25
C VAL A 54 -1.59 22.59 16.75
N PRO A 55 -0.71 23.09 15.86
CA PRO A 55 -0.92 22.99 14.41
C PRO A 55 -1.09 21.57 13.89
N SER A 56 -0.48 20.58 14.57
CA SER A 56 -0.62 19.17 14.20
C SER A 56 -1.96 18.53 14.58
N GLN A 57 -2.79 19.23 15.34
CA GLN A 57 -4.08 18.75 15.84
C GLN A 57 -5.27 19.53 15.26
N VAL A 58 -5.01 20.53 14.41
CA VAL A 58 -6.07 21.21 13.66
C VAL A 58 -6.76 20.20 12.74
N GLY A 59 -8.10 20.19 12.76
CA GLY A 59 -8.94 19.24 12.02
C GLY A 59 -9.18 17.90 12.74
N ALA A 60 -8.74 17.76 13.99
CA ALA A 60 -9.05 16.62 14.86
C ALA A 60 -10.54 16.52 15.23
N GLY A 61 -10.93 15.45 15.93
CA GLY A 61 -12.31 15.21 16.35
C GLY A 61 -13.17 14.55 15.26
N LEU A 62 -12.57 13.73 14.40
CA LEU A 62 -13.32 12.99 13.38
C LEU A 62 -14.41 12.10 13.97
N ALA A 63 -14.12 11.46 15.10
CA ALA A 63 -14.99 10.50 15.76
C ALA A 63 -16.14 11.16 16.54
N ASP A 64 -16.08 12.47 16.80
CA ASP A 64 -17.13 13.19 17.55
C ASP A 64 -18.43 13.30 16.74
N ASP A 65 -18.31 13.54 15.43
CA ASP A 65 -19.45 13.70 14.51
C ASP A 65 -19.90 12.36 13.88
N TYR A 66 -18.99 11.39 13.80
CA TYR A 66 -19.20 10.12 13.10
C TYR A 66 -18.90 8.96 14.04
N PRO A 67 -19.91 8.38 14.71
CA PRO A 67 -19.69 7.28 15.65
C PRO A 67 -19.21 6.01 14.92
N ALA A 68 -18.54 5.13 15.67
CA ALA A 68 -18.10 3.85 15.15
C ALA A 68 -19.28 3.03 14.62
N ILE A 69 -19.12 2.44 13.44
CA ILE A 69 -20.12 1.58 12.79
C ILE A 69 -20.02 0.12 13.26
N ALA A 70 -18.86 -0.26 13.82
CA ALA A 70 -18.64 -1.56 14.43
C ALA A 70 -17.54 -1.44 15.49
N ARG A 71 -17.58 -2.35 16.46
CA ARG A 71 -16.56 -2.52 17.50
C ARG A 71 -16.33 -4.00 17.70
N PHE A 72 -15.07 -4.41 17.68
CA PHE A 72 -14.63 -5.78 17.91
C PHE A 72 -13.67 -5.81 19.09
N SER A 73 -13.81 -6.76 19.99
CA SER A 73 -12.75 -7.01 20.97
C SER A 73 -11.59 -7.74 20.32
N LEU A 74 -10.36 -7.51 20.81
CA LEU A 74 -9.19 -8.22 20.29
C LEU A 74 -9.32 -9.74 20.48
N ASP A 75 -9.87 -10.19 21.61
CA ASP A 75 -10.11 -11.60 21.90
C ASP A 75 -11.02 -12.26 20.84
N GLU A 76 -12.08 -11.56 20.38
CA GLU A 76 -12.98 -12.05 19.32
C GLU A 76 -12.26 -12.13 17.96
N LEU A 77 -11.40 -11.16 17.66
CA LEU A 77 -10.63 -11.14 16.41
C LEU A 77 -9.56 -12.25 16.39
N GLU A 78 -8.88 -12.49 17.52
CA GLU A 78 -7.90 -13.57 17.65
C GLU A 78 -8.58 -14.95 17.59
N ALA A 79 -9.74 -15.12 18.20
CA ALA A 79 -10.48 -16.38 18.16
C ALA A 79 -11.05 -16.70 16.76
N SER A 80 -11.35 -15.66 15.97
CA SER A 80 -11.84 -15.79 14.59
C SER A 80 -10.73 -15.82 13.54
N ALA A 81 -9.48 -15.58 13.94
CA ALA A 81 -8.30 -15.66 13.08
C ALA A 81 -8.05 -17.11 12.66
N THR A 82 -8.71 -17.56 11.60
CA THR A 82 -8.18 -18.64 10.77
C THR A 82 -6.92 -18.06 10.13
N PRO A 83 -5.73 -18.71 10.21
CA PRO A 83 -4.52 -18.19 9.60
C PRO A 83 -4.71 -18.16 8.07
N GLN A 84 -5.24 -17.06 7.57
CA GLN A 84 -5.07 -16.70 6.19
C GLN A 84 -3.67 -16.15 6.12
N VAL A 85 -2.79 -16.89 5.47
CA VAL A 85 -1.59 -16.31 4.88
C VAL A 85 -2.11 -15.25 3.92
N VAL A 86 -2.28 -14.04 4.42
CA VAL A 86 -2.34 -12.85 3.59
C VAL A 86 -0.96 -12.84 2.95
N GLU A 87 -0.85 -13.40 1.74
CA GLU A 87 0.19 -12.94 0.83
C GLU A 87 0.01 -11.43 0.83
N GLU A 88 0.92 -10.72 1.50
CA GLU A 88 1.01 -9.27 1.37
C GLU A 88 1.11 -9.01 -0.13
N MET A 89 -0.01 -8.66 -0.75
CA MET A 89 0.03 -8.10 -2.08
C MET A 89 0.82 -6.81 -1.91
N PRO A 90 2.02 -6.69 -2.50
CA PRO A 90 2.78 -5.47 -2.39
C PRO A 90 1.91 -4.37 -3.00
N VAL A 91 1.38 -3.49 -2.16
CA VAL A 91 0.87 -2.20 -2.62
C VAL A 91 2.13 -1.50 -3.10
N ALA A 92 2.33 -1.51 -4.41
CA ALA A 92 3.43 -0.82 -5.07
C ALA A 92 3.29 0.68 -4.79
N LEU A 93 3.86 1.12 -3.67
CA LEU A 93 4.45 2.45 -3.60
C LEU A 93 5.49 2.46 -4.72
N GLN A 94 5.18 3.16 -5.80
CA GLN A 94 6.16 3.53 -6.81
C GLN A 94 7.16 4.49 -6.16
N GLU A 95 8.07 3.94 -5.37
CA GLU A 95 9.39 4.50 -5.21
C GLU A 95 10.29 3.73 -6.17
N GLU A 96 10.83 4.45 -7.14
CA GLU A 96 11.87 3.97 -8.04
C GLU A 96 13.09 3.56 -7.22
N ALA A 97 13.13 2.30 -6.81
CA ALA A 97 14.34 1.60 -6.41
C ALA A 97 14.15 0.12 -6.74
N SER A 98 14.44 -0.16 -8.00
CA SER A 98 14.71 -1.48 -8.57
C SER A 98 15.36 -2.46 -7.58
N GLN A 99 14.67 -3.56 -7.29
CA GLN A 99 15.23 -4.91 -7.24
C GLN A 99 14.09 -5.94 -7.19
N GLU A 100 13.77 -6.45 -8.38
CA GLU A 100 12.95 -7.64 -8.59
C GLU A 100 13.75 -8.86 -8.12
N GLU A 101 13.25 -9.59 -7.12
CA GLU A 101 13.57 -11.01 -6.94
C GLU A 101 12.25 -11.78 -7.03
N ALA A 102 11.67 -11.76 -8.24
CA ALA A 102 10.79 -12.83 -8.67
C ALA A 102 11.68 -14.02 -9.00
N GLY A 103 11.35 -15.20 -8.45
CA GLY A 103 11.96 -16.48 -8.79
C GLY A 103 11.72 -16.88 -10.24
N GLY A 104 12.34 -16.17 -11.18
CA GLY A 104 12.55 -16.59 -12.56
C GLY A 104 13.92 -17.23 -12.62
N SER A 105 13.96 -18.51 -13.01
CA SER A 105 15.20 -19.25 -13.24
C SER A 105 16.22 -18.35 -13.94
N ALA A 106 17.33 -18.03 -13.28
CA ALA A 106 18.30 -17.07 -13.77
C ALA A 106 18.74 -17.47 -15.19
N LEU A 107 18.30 -16.70 -16.19
CA LEU A 107 18.68 -16.90 -17.60
C LEU A 107 20.13 -16.45 -17.77
N SER A 108 21.05 -17.27 -17.29
CA SER A 108 22.46 -16.93 -17.15
C SER A 108 23.25 -17.11 -18.45
N THR A 109 22.72 -17.90 -19.38
CA THR A 109 23.37 -18.19 -20.66
C THR A 109 22.47 -17.85 -21.85
N VAL A 110 23.08 -17.63 -23.01
CA VAL A 110 22.35 -17.41 -24.28
C VAL A 110 21.45 -18.61 -24.62
N ALA A 111 21.84 -19.82 -24.23
CA ALA A 111 21.01 -21.02 -24.40
C ALA A 111 19.75 -20.98 -23.54
N ASP A 112 19.84 -20.48 -22.32
CA ASP A 112 18.68 -20.31 -21.42
C ASP A 112 17.70 -19.29 -22.01
N VAL A 113 18.22 -18.16 -22.51
CA VAL A 113 17.41 -17.12 -23.16
C VAL A 113 16.70 -17.65 -24.40
N LEU A 114 17.39 -18.43 -25.24
CA LEU A 114 16.80 -19.01 -26.45
C LEU A 114 15.76 -20.09 -26.13
N THR A 115 15.96 -20.87 -25.08
CA THR A 115 15.02 -21.91 -24.64
C THR A 115 13.76 -21.28 -24.06
N PHE A 116 13.92 -20.31 -23.15
CA PHE A 116 12.82 -19.54 -22.59
C PHE A 116 12.00 -18.81 -23.67
N ALA A 117 12.67 -18.12 -24.60
CA ALA A 117 11.98 -17.41 -25.68
C ALA A 117 11.20 -18.37 -26.58
N ARG A 118 11.75 -19.55 -26.88
CA ARG A 118 11.09 -20.57 -27.71
C ARG A 118 9.84 -21.13 -27.04
N GLU A 119 9.93 -21.47 -25.76
CA GLU A 119 8.77 -21.96 -24.98
C GLU A 119 7.67 -20.91 -24.93
N ARG A 120 8.03 -19.65 -24.67
CA ARG A 120 7.05 -18.57 -24.60
C ARG A 120 6.37 -18.28 -25.93
N ILE A 121 7.10 -18.34 -27.05
CA ILE A 121 6.54 -18.15 -28.38
C ILE A 121 5.65 -19.34 -28.77
N ALA A 122 6.02 -20.57 -28.40
CA ALA A 122 5.21 -21.76 -28.64
C ALA A 122 3.83 -21.66 -27.97
N GLU A 123 3.77 -21.23 -26.71
CA GLU A 123 2.52 -20.99 -26.00
C GLU A 123 1.65 -19.93 -26.70
N LEU A 124 2.24 -18.80 -27.08
CA LEU A 124 1.53 -17.68 -27.70
C LEU A 124 1.01 -18.02 -29.09
N THR A 125 1.77 -18.77 -29.87
CA THR A 125 1.44 -19.10 -31.27
C THR A 125 0.74 -20.44 -31.43
N ARG A 126 0.67 -21.25 -30.36
CA ARG A 126 0.22 -22.66 -30.37
C ARG A 126 0.94 -23.53 -31.38
N MET A 127 2.15 -23.14 -31.76
CA MET A 127 3.04 -23.95 -32.60
C MET A 127 3.98 -24.75 -31.71
N PRO A 128 4.38 -25.96 -32.13
CA PRO A 128 5.30 -26.76 -31.32
C PRO A 128 6.69 -26.12 -31.34
N ALA A 129 7.39 -26.19 -30.20
CA ALA A 129 8.64 -25.47 -29.94
C ALA A 129 9.78 -25.84 -30.91
N ASP A 130 9.75 -27.03 -31.48
CA ASP A 130 10.66 -27.56 -32.49
C ASP A 130 10.47 -26.94 -33.89
N ALA A 131 9.28 -26.41 -34.19
CA ALA A 131 9.00 -25.73 -35.46
C ALA A 131 9.46 -24.26 -35.49
N ILE A 132 9.91 -23.71 -34.37
CA ILE A 132 10.27 -22.28 -34.22
C ILE A 132 11.78 -22.11 -34.38
N LYS A 133 12.26 -21.30 -35.33
CA LYS A 133 13.69 -20.98 -35.46
C LYS A 133 13.95 -19.55 -35.02
N LEU A 134 14.80 -19.38 -34.01
CA LEU A 134 15.21 -18.08 -33.47
C LEU A 134 16.63 -17.76 -33.94
N ASP A 135 16.83 -16.54 -34.44
CA ASP A 135 18.14 -15.99 -34.80
C ASP A 135 18.38 -14.75 -33.93
N LEU A 136 19.45 -14.78 -33.12
CA LEU A 136 19.79 -13.72 -32.19
C LEU A 136 20.88 -12.85 -32.82
N ARG A 137 20.52 -11.62 -33.21
CA ARG A 137 21.48 -10.62 -33.67
C ARG A 137 21.84 -9.68 -32.53
N MET A 138 23.07 -9.72 -32.09
CA MET A 138 23.63 -8.72 -31.18
C MET A 138 24.20 -7.57 -32.01
N GLY A 139 23.61 -6.38 -31.89
CA GLY A 139 24.17 -5.16 -32.47
C GLY A 139 25.37 -4.71 -31.66
N VAL A 140 26.45 -4.31 -32.34
CA VAL A 140 27.63 -3.67 -31.74
C VAL A 140 27.33 -2.21 -31.44
#